data_AF-A0A0P9I306-F1
#
_entry.id   AF-A0A0P9I306-F1
#
_cell.length_a   1.000
_cell.length_b   1.000
_cell.length_c   1.000
_cell.angle_alpha   90.00
_cell.angle_beta   90.00
_cell.angle_gamma   90.00
#
_symmetry.space_group_name_H-M   'P 1'
#
loop_
_entity.id
_entity.type
_entity.pdbx_description
1 polymer ?
#
loop_
_entity_poly.entity_id
_entity_poly.type
_entity_poly.pdbx_seq_one_letter_code
_entity_poly.pdbx_strand_id
1 'polypeptide(L)'
;MGEEILRCIAELRFGDRVEVDWWDHSSREMRLTPRGKRKPQLFDVPPVHSIGWFFGVAGEETKHIVLTRDIFVWPSIGDFDVDAIAILVSVTKDVRVVAPSQMDPKFMALLKTAWERGQVCIVKRGKRLRLIAI
;
A
#
# COMPACT_ATOMS: atom_id res chain seq x y z
N MET A 1 17.66 -9.53 -4.07
CA MET A 1 17.10 -8.39 -3.33
C MET A 1 18.25 -7.67 -2.66
N GLY A 2 18.39 -6.35 -2.84
CA GLY A 2 19.53 -5.63 -2.30
C GLY A 2 19.47 -5.55 -0.78
N GLU A 3 20.60 -5.79 -0.09
CA GLU A 3 20.73 -5.58 1.36
C GLU A 3 20.27 -4.17 1.79
N GLU A 4 20.42 -3.20 0.88
CA GLU A 4 20.00 -1.80 1.05
C GLU A 4 18.49 -1.65 1.27
N ILE A 5 17.66 -2.43 0.56
CA ILE A 5 16.19 -2.37 0.72
C ILE A 5 15.79 -2.87 2.09
N LEU A 6 16.39 -3.98 2.55
CA LEU A 6 16.12 -4.52 3.88
C LEU A 6 16.55 -3.55 4.98
N ARG A 7 17.71 -2.90 4.81
CA ARG A 7 18.18 -1.87 5.74
C ARG A 7 17.21 -0.68 5.78
N CYS A 8 16.77 -0.20 4.62
CA CYS A 8 15.80 0.90 4.55
C CYS A 8 14.50 0.53 5.26
N ILE A 9 13.93 -0.65 4.98
CA ILE A 9 12.70 -1.14 5.63
C ILE A 9 12.87 -1.25 7.16
N ALA A 10 14.03 -1.69 7.64
CA ALA A 10 14.31 -1.84 9.07
C ALA A 10 14.36 -0.49 9.83
N GLU A 11 14.65 0.61 9.12
CA GLU A 11 14.71 1.96 9.69
C GLU A 11 13.34 2.66 9.69
N LEU A 12 12.36 2.16 8.93
CA LEU A 12 11.03 2.74 8.83
C LEU A 12 10.26 2.65 10.15
N ARG A 13 9.52 3.72 10.47
CA ARG A 13 8.67 3.79 11.65
C ARG A 13 7.21 3.83 11.25
N PHE A 14 6.37 3.28 12.13
CA PHE A 14 4.92 3.33 11.95
C PHE A 14 4.47 4.78 11.74
N GLY A 15 3.73 5.02 10.67
CA GLY A 15 3.22 6.33 10.28
C GLY A 15 4.14 7.16 9.39
N ASP A 16 5.36 6.72 9.07
CA ASP A 16 6.21 7.41 8.09
C ASP A 16 5.56 7.41 6.71
N ARG A 17 5.73 8.50 5.96
CA ARG A 17 5.27 8.59 4.57
C ARG A 17 6.33 7.98 3.67
N VAL A 18 5.98 6.91 2.95
CA VAL A 18 6.92 6.09 2.17
C VAL A 18 6.42 5.93 0.74
N GLU A 19 7.37 5.97 -0.19
CA GLU A 19 7.24 5.56 -1.58
C GLU A 19 7.83 4.16 -1.76
N VAL A 20 7.11 3.29 -2.46
CA VAL A 20 7.56 1.94 -2.79
C VAL A 20 7.31 1.67 -4.27
N ASP A 21 8.39 1.37 -4.98
CA ASP A 21 8.35 0.87 -6.35
C ASP A 21 8.41 -0.66 -6.32
N TRP A 22 7.44 -1.34 -6.93
CA TRP A 22 7.36 -2.81 -6.87
C TRP A 22 6.72 -3.40 -8.13
N TRP A 23 6.95 -4.70 -8.34
CA TRP A 23 6.29 -5.44 -9.41
C TRP A 23 4.94 -5.99 -8.93
N ASP A 24 3.85 -5.56 -9.57
CA ASP A 24 2.53 -6.11 -9.30
C ASP A 24 2.31 -7.41 -10.08
N HIS A 25 2.39 -8.53 -9.37
CA HIS A 25 2.15 -9.87 -9.91
C HIS A 25 0.67 -10.30 -9.83
N SER A 26 -0.19 -9.48 -9.20
CA SER A 26 -1.62 -9.75 -9.05
C SER A 26 -2.42 -9.21 -10.24
N SER A 27 -2.00 -8.09 -10.82
CA SER A 27 -2.58 -7.54 -12.03
C SER A 27 -1.97 -8.19 -13.27
N ARG A 28 -2.81 -8.60 -14.22
CA ARG A 28 -2.38 -9.04 -15.56
C ARG A 28 -3.26 -8.37 -16.58
N GLU A 29 -2.66 -7.83 -17.64
CA GLU A 29 -3.43 -7.21 -18.71
C GLU A 29 -3.59 -8.18 -19.89
N MET A 30 -4.66 -8.96 -19.87
CA MET A 30 -5.06 -9.79 -21.01
C MET A 30 -6.02 -8.98 -21.89
N ARG A 31 -5.50 -8.26 -22.89
CA ARG A 31 -6.34 -7.53 -23.85
C ARG A 31 -6.79 -8.44 -25.00
N LEU A 32 -8.09 -8.45 -25.27
CA LEU A 32 -8.62 -8.93 -26.56
C LEU A 32 -8.18 -7.96 -27.65
N THR A 33 -7.19 -8.35 -28.46
CA THR A 33 -6.83 -7.60 -29.65
C THR A 33 -7.88 -7.80 -30.75
N PRO A 34 -8.33 -6.73 -31.43
CA PRO A 34 -9.13 -6.86 -32.65
C PRO A 34 -8.45 -7.81 -33.65
N ARG A 35 -9.23 -8.63 -34.37
CA ARG A 35 -8.73 -9.66 -35.29
C ARG A 35 -7.59 -9.11 -36.17
N GLY A 36 -6.44 -9.78 -36.15
CA GLY A 36 -5.32 -9.53 -37.08
C GLY A 36 -4.07 -8.89 -36.49
N LYS A 37 -4.08 -8.37 -35.25
CA LYS A 37 -2.85 -7.87 -34.59
C LYS A 37 -2.47 -8.75 -33.42
N ARG A 38 -1.37 -9.51 -33.54
CA ARG A 38 -0.75 -10.18 -32.39
C ARG A 38 -0.11 -9.10 -31.51
N LYS A 39 -0.65 -8.88 -30.31
CA LYS A 39 0.06 -8.19 -29.24
C LYS A 39 0.62 -9.22 -28.27
N PRO A 40 1.86 -9.07 -27.77
CA PRO A 40 2.36 -9.91 -26.69
C PRO A 40 1.47 -9.74 -25.47
N GLN A 41 1.14 -10.85 -24.81
CA GLN A 41 0.54 -10.80 -23.48
C GLN A 41 1.60 -10.23 -22.53
N LEU A 42 1.28 -9.13 -21.85
CA LEU A 42 2.17 -8.54 -20.86
C LEU A 42 1.81 -9.12 -19.49
N PHE A 43 2.64 -10.05 -19.05
CA PHE A 43 2.55 -10.64 -17.72
C PHE A 43 3.25 -9.77 -16.68
N ASP A 44 4.35 -9.13 -17.07
CA ASP A 44 5.04 -8.14 -16.26
C ASP A 44 4.37 -6.79 -16.46
N VAL A 45 3.45 -6.45 -15.55
CA VAL A 45 2.87 -5.10 -15.49
C VAL A 45 4.01 -4.13 -15.13
N PRO A 46 4.06 -2.92 -15.74
CA PRO A 46 5.00 -1.89 -15.34
C PRO A 46 5.05 -1.71 -13.82
N PRO A 47 6.20 -1.33 -13.24
CA PRO A 47 6.31 -1.13 -11.81
C PRO A 47 5.18 -0.24 -11.29
N VAL A 48 4.55 -0.71 -10.22
CA VAL A 48 3.56 0.08 -9.51
C VAL A 48 4.32 0.98 -8.55
N HIS A 49 4.07 2.28 -8.67
CA HIS A 49 4.53 3.28 -7.74
C HIS A 49 3.45 3.48 -6.68
N SER A 50 3.71 3.09 -5.43
CA SER A 50 2.78 3.21 -4.32
C SER A 50 3.29 4.22 -3.29
N ILE A 51 2.40 5.11 -2.84
CA ILE A 51 2.70 6.10 -1.81
C ILE A 51 1.68 5.93 -0.69
N GLY A 52 2.15 5.89 0.55
CA GLY A 52 1.27 5.76 1.70
C GLY A 52 2.00 5.91 3.03
N TRP A 53 1.27 5.71 4.12
CA TRP A 53 1.84 5.65 5.46
C TRP A 53 2.23 4.22 5.80
N PHE A 54 3.45 4.03 6.29
CA PHE A 54 3.99 2.73 6.65
C PHE A 54 3.32 2.20 7.92
N PHE A 55 2.71 1.02 7.83
CA PHE A 55 2.04 0.35 8.96
C PHE A 55 2.85 -0.84 9.49
N GLY A 56 3.98 -1.16 8.87
CA GLY A 56 4.88 -2.20 9.32
C GLY A 56 5.16 -3.25 8.25
N VAL A 57 5.90 -4.29 8.66
CA VAL A 57 6.11 -5.51 7.88
C VAL A 57 5.30 -6.64 8.49
N ALA A 58 4.43 -7.27 7.69
CA ALA A 58 3.53 -8.33 8.14
C ALA A 58 3.68 -9.62 7.32
N GLY A 59 3.31 -10.75 7.93
CA GLY A 59 3.26 -12.06 7.27
C GLY A 59 4.13 -13.12 7.94
N GLU A 60 3.64 -14.36 7.98
CA GLU A 60 4.32 -15.51 8.59
C GLU A 60 5.31 -16.15 7.62
N GLU A 61 4.80 -16.67 6.49
CA GLU A 61 5.60 -17.34 5.46
C GLU A 61 6.34 -16.34 4.56
N THR A 62 5.64 -15.30 4.12
CA THR A 62 6.20 -14.26 3.25
C THR A 62 5.97 -12.88 3.83
N LYS A 63 7.01 -12.05 3.83
CA LYS A 63 6.98 -10.71 4.39
C LYS A 63 6.42 -9.70 3.38
N HIS A 64 5.54 -8.84 3.87
CA HIS A 64 4.90 -7.77 3.12
C HIS A 64 5.13 -6.42 3.79
N ILE A 65 5.52 -5.41 3.03
CA ILE A 65 5.45 -4.01 3.43
C ILE A 65 3.97 -3.61 3.39
N VAL A 66 3.43 -3.13 4.50
CA VAL A 66 2.06 -2.64 4.55
C VAL A 66 2.05 -1.12 4.51
N LEU A 67 1.38 -0.56 3.51
CA LEU A 67 1.12 0.87 3.43
C LEU A 67 -0.39 1.14 3.51
N THR A 68 -0.79 2.21 4.17
CA THR A 68 -2.16 2.74 4.08
C THR A 68 -2.17 3.99 3.21
N ARG A 69 -3.19 4.10 2.34
CA ARG A 69 -3.36 5.22 1.41
C ARG A 69 -4.37 6.22 1.93
N ASP A 70 -5.48 5.71 2.45
CA ASP A 70 -6.57 6.49 3.01
C ASP A 70 -6.95 5.94 4.38
N ILE A 71 -7.34 6.83 5.29
CA ILE A 71 -7.89 6.50 6.61
C ILE A 71 -9.23 7.21 6.71
N PHE A 72 -10.31 6.45 6.79
CA PHE A 72 -11.68 6.93 6.88
C PHE A 72 -12.08 6.99 8.35
N VAL A 73 -12.12 8.18 8.93
CA VAL A 73 -12.55 8.36 10.32
C VAL A 73 -14.07 8.48 10.36
N TRP A 74 -14.70 7.78 11.31
CA TRP A 74 -16.13 7.78 11.57
C TRP A 74 -16.43 8.40 12.95
N PRO A 75 -16.50 9.75 13.07
CA PRO A 75 -16.59 10.41 14.37
C PRO A 75 -17.83 10.05 15.19
N SER A 76 -18.94 9.72 14.52
CA SER A 76 -20.22 9.40 15.17
C SER A 76 -20.21 8.08 15.93
N ILE A 77 -19.35 7.14 15.55
CA ILE A 77 -19.21 5.82 16.18
C ILE A 77 -17.85 5.62 16.84
N GLY A 78 -16.93 6.58 16.68
CA GLY A 78 -15.58 6.52 17.26
C GLY A 78 -14.68 5.47 16.60
N ASP A 79 -14.90 5.17 15.32
CA ASP A 79 -14.22 4.11 14.59
C ASP A 79 -13.48 4.65 13.36
N PHE A 80 -12.68 3.81 12.69
CA PHE A 80 -12.06 4.14 11.43
C PHE A 80 -11.84 2.90 10.55
N ASP A 81 -11.87 3.11 9.23
CA ASP A 81 -11.41 2.11 8.26
C ASP A 81 -10.12 2.58 7.57
N VAL A 82 -9.34 1.65 7.03
CA VAL A 82 -8.14 1.97 6.23
C VAL A 82 -8.22 1.34 4.84
N ASP A 83 -7.77 2.07 3.81
CA ASP A 83 -7.40 1.48 2.53
C ASP A 83 -5.92 1.12 2.57
N ALA A 84 -5.62 -0.18 2.63
CA ALA A 84 -4.27 -0.70 2.76
C ALA A 84 -3.82 -1.47 1.51
N ILE A 85 -2.54 -1.36 1.20
CA ILE A 85 -1.84 -2.18 0.23
C ILE A 85 -0.75 -2.99 0.94
N ALA A 86 -0.69 -4.29 0.62
CA ALA A 86 0.36 -5.18 1.09
C ALA A 86 1.28 -5.52 -0.09
N ILE A 87 2.54 -5.11 0.00
CA ILE A 87 3.54 -5.23 -1.05
C ILE A 87 4.54 -6.30 -0.64
N LEU A 88 4.72 -7.33 -1.47
CA LEU A 88 5.71 -8.38 -1.20
C LEU A 88 7.14 -7.78 -1.16
N VAL A 89 7.86 -8.05 -0.08
CA VAL A 89 9.24 -7.56 0.09
C VAL A 89 10.15 -8.08 -1.04
N SER A 90 9.96 -9.33 -1.46
CA SER A 90 10.78 -9.99 -2.49
C SER A 90 10.67 -9.38 -3.89
N VAL A 91 9.62 -8.60 -4.16
CA VAL A 91 9.34 -8.00 -5.49
C VAL A 91 9.44 -6.48 -5.46
N THR A 92 9.90 -5.94 -4.33
CA THR A 92 10.18 -4.52 -4.13
C THR A 92 11.47 -4.14 -4.85
N LYS A 93 11.43 -3.03 -5.58
CA LYS A 93 12.56 -2.46 -6.32
C LYS A 93 13.28 -1.39 -5.55
N ASP A 94 12.51 -0.47 -4.98
CA ASP A 94 13.02 0.71 -4.28
C ASP A 94 12.04 1.10 -3.16
N VAL A 95 12.60 1.66 -2.09
CA VAL A 95 11.86 2.16 -0.93
C VAL A 95 12.47 3.50 -0.54
N ARG A 96 11.65 4.55 -0.49
CA ARG A 96 12.10 5.89 -0.12
C ARG A 96 11.20 6.49 0.95
N VAL A 97 11.81 7.03 2.00
CA VAL A 97 11.09 7.85 2.98
C VAL A 97 10.88 9.23 2.38
N VAL A 98 9.62 9.58 2.15
CA VAL A 98 9.22 10.90 1.65
C VAL A 98 9.22 11.91 2.78
N ALA A 99 8.68 11.52 3.93
CA ALA A 99 8.65 12.34 5.12
C ALA A 99 8.52 11.44 6.37
N PRO A 100 9.14 11.81 7.50
CA PRO A 100 8.83 11.23 8.79
C PRO A 100 7.34 11.38 9.11
N SER A 101 6.83 10.60 10.06
CA SER A 101 5.43 10.72 10.44
C SER A 101 5.05 12.13 10.91
N GLN A 102 4.02 12.69 10.28
CA GLN A 102 3.42 13.99 10.61
C GLN A 102 1.97 13.85 11.12
N MET A 103 1.53 12.63 11.44
CA MET A 103 0.19 12.43 12.00
C MET A 103 0.11 12.96 13.42
N ASP A 104 -1.11 13.35 13.83
CA ASP A 104 -1.41 13.66 15.22
C ASP A 104 -0.97 12.48 16.13
N PRO A 105 -0.17 12.73 17.18
CA PRO A 105 0.38 11.66 18.02
C PRO A 105 -0.68 10.80 18.71
N LYS A 106 -1.82 11.39 19.12
CA LYS A 106 -2.90 10.63 19.77
C LYS A 106 -3.58 9.72 18.78
N PHE A 107 -3.88 10.24 17.58
CA PHE A 107 -4.45 9.46 16.50
C PHE A 107 -3.51 8.33 16.05
N MET A 108 -2.21 8.61 15.92
CA MET A 108 -1.19 7.60 15.58
C MET A 108 -1.14 6.47 16.62
N ALA A 109 -1.18 6.80 17.91
CA ALA A 109 -1.19 5.80 18.97
C ALA A 109 -2.43 4.89 18.92
N LEU A 110 -3.61 5.47 18.63
CA LEU A 110 -4.86 4.73 18.43
C LEU A 110 -4.75 3.78 17.23
N LEU A 111 -4.30 4.29 16.08
CA LEU A 111 -4.09 3.49 14.86
C LEU A 111 -3.14 2.32 15.10
N LYS A 112 -1.99 2.58 15.72
CA LYS A 112 -0.98 1.56 16.01
C LYS A 112 -1.53 0.47 16.93
N THR A 113 -2.25 0.87 17.98
CA THR A 113 -2.87 -0.07 18.92
C THR A 113 -3.91 -0.96 18.23
N ALA A 114 -4.78 -0.37 17.42
CA ALA A 114 -5.79 -1.12 16.68
C ALA A 114 -5.15 -2.08 15.66
N TRP A 115 -4.09 -1.63 14.96
CA TRP A 115 -3.34 -2.46 14.02
C TRP A 115 -2.71 -3.67 14.70
N GLU A 116 -1.98 -3.46 15.80
CA GLU A 116 -1.33 -4.53 16.56
C GLU A 116 -2.34 -5.53 17.16
N ARG A 117 -3.57 -5.08 17.46
CA ARG A 117 -4.66 -5.93 17.96
C ARG A 117 -5.49 -6.59 16.86
N GLY A 118 -5.20 -6.32 15.59
CA GLY A 118 -5.98 -6.85 14.46
C GLY A 118 -7.41 -6.29 14.39
N GLN A 119 -7.66 -5.11 14.96
CA GLN A 119 -8.98 -4.47 15.02
C GLN A 119 -9.23 -3.51 13.85
N VAL A 120 -8.31 -3.44 12.89
CA VAL A 120 -8.39 -2.54 11.75
C VAL A 120 -9.29 -3.14 10.66
N CYS A 121 -10.34 -2.41 10.30
CA CYS A 121 -11.17 -2.73 9.16
C CYS A 121 -10.50 -2.24 7.86
N ILE A 122 -10.25 -3.16 6.93
CA ILE A 122 -9.63 -2.84 5.63
C ILE A 122 -10.72 -2.70 4.57
N VAL A 123 -10.83 -1.50 3.98
CA VAL A 123 -11.78 -1.24 2.90
C VAL A 123 -11.24 -1.84 1.59
N LYS A 124 -11.95 -2.80 1.00
CA LYS A 124 -11.70 -3.26 -0.37
C LYS A 124 -12.52 -2.44 -1.36
N ARG A 125 -11.92 -1.35 -1.89
CA ARG A 125 -12.38 -0.44 -2.96
C ARG A 125 -13.89 -0.15 -3.11
N GLY A 126 -14.21 1.14 -2.99
CA GLY A 126 -15.47 1.74 -3.43
C GLY A 126 -15.63 1.88 -4.97
N LYS A 127 -16.88 2.19 -5.36
CA LYS A 127 -17.33 2.39 -6.76
C LYS A 127 -16.60 3.56 -7.43
N ARG A 128 -16.50 3.54 -8.77
CA ARG A 128 -16.05 4.69 -9.57
C ARG A 128 -16.90 5.92 -9.26
N LEU A 129 -16.30 6.96 -8.70
CA LEU A 129 -16.93 8.27 -8.53
C LEU A 129 -16.65 9.12 -9.77
N ARG A 130 -17.66 9.83 -10.28
CA ARG A 130 -17.46 10.86 -11.31
C ARG A 130 -16.99 12.13 -10.61
N LEU A 131 -15.89 12.69 -11.09
CA LEU A 131 -15.50 14.05 -10.74
C LEU A 131 -16.57 15.00 -11.27
N ILE A 132 -17.14 15.82 -10.39
CA ILE A 132 -17.92 16.99 -10.78
C ILE A 132 -16.91 18.13 -10.80
N ALA A 133 -16.66 18.71 -11.98
CA ALA A 133 -15.88 19.93 -12.07
C ALA A 133 -16.68 21.05 -11.37
N ILE A 134 -16.03 21.75 -10.43
CA ILE A 134 -16.52 22.98 -9.82
C ILE A 134 -15.86 24.14 -10.56
#